data_AF-A0A920WNH5-F1
#
_entry.id   AF-A0A920WNH5-F1
#
_cell.length_a   1.000
_cell.length_b   1.000
_cell.length_c   1.000
_cell.angle_alpha   90.00
_cell.angle_beta   90.00
_cell.angle_gamma   90.00
#
_symmetry.space_group_name_H-M   'P 1'
#
loop_
_entity.id
_entity.type
_entity.pdbx_description
1 polymer ?
#
loop_
_entity_poly.entity_id
_entity_poly.type
_entity_poly.pdbx_seq_one_letter_code
_entity_poly.pdbx_strand_id
1 'polypeptide(L)'
;MNNPQESFPRQYARTRRFTCGAPRDFRVADDGSRVLFLRSGAGDDPVHALWLLDPATGHERVVADPTDLGGDDPALLPEAERSRRERFRESGSGIVAYDALGDLSRACFVLDGRVFLAEVPDPATGGDVLVAELACTGDAFDPRISPDGASVTYVSGPSLRITGSGGDRRLIGGVSPTVSWGSAEFLAAEEMGRSRGHWWSPEVTTSWWHEWTWPR
;
A
#
# COMPACT_ATOMS: atom_id res chain seq x y z
N MET A 1 -41.92 7.83 3.95
CA MET A 1 -41.38 6.46 3.86
C MET A 1 -40.51 6.23 5.08
N ASN A 2 -40.89 5.27 5.92
CA ASN A 2 -40.22 4.95 7.19
C ASN A 2 -38.80 4.44 6.89
N ASN A 3 -37.76 5.18 7.27
CA ASN A 3 -36.40 4.65 7.29
C ASN A 3 -36.20 4.05 8.70
N PRO A 4 -36.26 2.72 8.88
CA PRO A 4 -36.05 2.13 10.20
C PRO A 4 -34.64 2.52 10.66
N GLN A 5 -34.54 3.27 11.76
CA GLN A 5 -33.24 3.63 12.34
C GLN A 5 -32.46 2.36 12.61
N GLU A 6 -31.35 2.20 11.87
CA GLU A 6 -30.47 1.06 11.97
C GLU A 6 -29.92 0.94 13.40
N SER A 7 -29.93 -0.26 13.97
CA SER A 7 -29.51 -0.47 15.36
C SER A 7 -28.03 -0.09 15.58
N PHE A 8 -27.70 0.47 16.74
CA PHE A 8 -26.33 0.84 17.11
C PHE A 8 -25.28 -0.26 16.86
N PRO A 9 -25.49 -1.55 17.19
CA PRO A 9 -24.50 -2.59 16.90
C PRO A 9 -24.22 -2.79 15.40
N ARG A 10 -25.25 -2.66 14.54
CA ARG A 10 -25.08 -2.72 13.08
C ARG A 10 -24.35 -1.49 12.55
N GLN A 11 -24.71 -0.30 13.03
CA GLN A 11 -24.01 0.94 12.67
C GLN A 11 -22.54 0.86 13.10
N TYR A 12 -22.27 0.46 14.34
CA TYR A 12 -20.92 0.31 14.90
C TYR A 12 -20.08 -0.73 14.14
N ALA A 13 -20.69 -1.84 13.69
CA ALA A 13 -20.00 -2.83 12.88
C ALA A 13 -19.69 -2.33 11.46
N ARG A 14 -20.68 -1.71 10.79
CA ARG A 14 -20.57 -1.23 9.40
C ARG A 14 -19.54 -0.11 9.25
N THR A 15 -19.47 0.81 10.21
CA THR A 15 -18.50 1.92 10.20
C THR A 15 -17.15 1.54 10.82
N ARG A 16 -16.95 0.26 11.16
CA ARG A 16 -15.78 -0.27 11.87
C ARG A 16 -15.43 0.54 13.11
N ARG A 17 -16.40 0.74 14.00
CA ARG A 17 -16.27 1.58 15.21
C ARG A 17 -16.12 3.07 14.88
N PHE A 18 -16.75 3.51 13.79
CA PHE A 18 -16.69 4.89 13.26
C PHE A 18 -15.29 5.33 12.83
N THR A 19 -14.43 4.39 12.42
CA THR A 19 -13.11 4.71 11.86
C THR A 19 -13.11 4.80 10.34
N CYS A 20 -14.16 4.30 9.67
CA CYS A 20 -14.38 4.58 8.25
C CYS A 20 -14.49 6.10 8.03
N GLY A 21 -13.77 6.61 7.03
CA GLY A 21 -13.66 8.03 6.72
C GLY A 21 -12.56 8.77 7.50
N ALA A 22 -11.89 8.15 8.47
CA ALA A 22 -10.73 8.75 9.13
C ALA A 22 -9.47 8.59 8.25
N PRO A 23 -8.81 9.69 7.84
CA PRO A 23 -7.58 9.58 7.06
C PRO A 23 -6.39 9.10 7.90
N ARG A 24 -5.50 8.32 7.28
CA ARG A 24 -4.30 7.71 7.90
C ARG A 24 -3.10 7.72 6.96
N ASP A 25 -1.92 7.38 7.51
CA ASP A 25 -0.65 7.27 6.78
C ASP A 25 -0.29 8.51 5.95
N PHE A 26 -0.47 9.69 6.53
CA PHE A 26 -0.16 10.95 5.86
C PHE A 26 1.33 11.04 5.51
N ARG A 27 1.63 11.53 4.31
CA ARG A 27 2.93 12.07 3.94
C ARG A 27 2.77 13.45 3.34
N VAL A 28 3.67 14.35 3.71
CA VAL A 28 3.76 15.72 3.18
C VAL A 28 4.95 15.75 2.24
N ALA A 29 4.80 16.35 1.06
CA ALA A 29 5.92 16.55 0.14
C ALA A 29 6.99 17.44 0.78
N ASP A 30 8.25 17.25 0.41
CA ASP A 30 9.38 18.01 0.97
C ASP A 30 9.23 19.54 0.78
N ASP A 31 8.54 19.96 -0.28
CA ASP A 31 8.23 21.36 -0.59
C ASP A 31 6.89 21.85 -0.01
N GLY A 32 6.13 20.97 0.65
CA GLY A 32 4.81 21.25 1.20
C GLY A 32 3.70 21.46 0.16
N SER A 33 3.96 21.19 -1.13
CA SER A 33 3.00 21.42 -2.23
C SER A 33 1.80 20.49 -2.19
N ARG A 34 1.95 19.29 -1.60
CA ARG A 34 0.93 18.26 -1.59
C ARG A 34 1.03 17.34 -0.39
N VAL A 35 -0.10 16.74 -0.03
CA VAL A 35 -0.20 15.71 1.01
C VAL A 35 -0.88 14.48 0.42
N LEU A 36 -0.28 13.31 0.60
CA LEU A 36 -0.90 12.02 0.30
C LEU A 36 -1.36 11.35 1.59
N PHE A 37 -2.47 10.63 1.52
CA PHE A 37 -3.01 9.87 2.66
C PHE A 37 -4.00 8.78 2.19
N LEU A 38 -4.29 7.83 3.07
CA LEU A 38 -5.29 6.79 2.83
C LEU A 38 -6.58 7.12 3.58
N ARG A 39 -7.72 6.98 2.90
CA ARG A 39 -9.04 7.19 3.50
C ARG A 39 -10.09 6.42 2.71
N SER A 40 -11.10 5.90 3.39
CA SER A 40 -12.24 5.33 2.66
C SER A 40 -13.09 6.39 1.97
N GLY A 41 -13.79 6.02 0.90
CA GLY A 41 -14.62 6.94 0.13
C GLY A 41 -15.81 7.49 0.92
N ALA A 42 -16.31 6.71 1.88
CA ALA A 42 -17.43 7.07 2.73
C ALA A 42 -17.28 6.52 4.16
N GLY A 43 -18.11 7.03 5.08
CA GLY A 43 -18.13 6.62 6.50
C GLY A 43 -18.68 5.22 6.77
N ASP A 44 -19.21 4.56 5.74
CA ASP A 44 -19.69 3.18 5.73
C ASP A 44 -19.00 2.31 4.68
N ASP A 45 -18.01 2.86 3.98
CA ASP A 45 -17.17 2.15 3.03
C ASP A 45 -15.88 1.70 3.74
N PRO A 46 -15.59 0.39 3.83
CA PRO A 46 -14.36 -0.11 4.42
C PRO A 46 -13.17 -0.09 3.46
N VAL A 47 -13.36 0.29 2.19
CA VAL A 47 -12.35 0.27 1.12
C VAL A 47 -11.58 1.59 1.14
N HIS A 48 -10.28 1.52 1.43
CA HIS A 48 -9.40 2.67 1.42
C HIS A 48 -8.91 3.00 0.00
N ALA A 49 -9.06 4.26 -0.38
CA ALA A 49 -8.45 4.86 -1.57
C ALA A 49 -7.23 5.70 -1.19
N LEU A 50 -6.36 5.97 -2.16
CA LEU A 50 -5.27 6.93 -2.04
C LEU A 50 -5.78 8.32 -2.43
N TRP A 51 -5.56 9.30 -1.56
CA TRP A 51 -6.02 10.67 -1.73
C TRP A 51 -4.85 11.65 -1.79
N LEU A 52 -5.08 12.73 -2.53
CA LEU A 52 -4.25 13.92 -2.62
C LEU A 52 -5.00 15.08 -1.98
N LEU A 53 -4.32 15.81 -1.08
CA LEU A 53 -4.77 17.10 -0.55
C LEU A 53 -3.83 18.19 -1.07
N ASP A 54 -4.43 19.25 -1.59
CA ASP A 54 -3.78 20.54 -1.80
C ASP A 54 -3.79 21.35 -0.49
N PRO A 55 -2.64 21.57 0.16
CA PRO A 55 -2.59 22.30 1.42
C PRO A 55 -2.93 23.79 1.29
N ALA A 56 -2.79 24.38 0.09
CA ALA A 56 -3.07 25.79 -0.14
C ALA A 56 -4.58 26.07 -0.22
N THR A 57 -5.35 25.16 -0.82
CA THR A 57 -6.79 25.34 -1.03
C THR A 57 -7.65 24.49 -0.10
N GLY A 58 -7.08 23.44 0.50
CA GLY A 58 -7.83 22.42 1.24
C GLY A 58 -8.58 21.44 0.34
N HIS A 59 -8.41 21.52 -0.99
CA HIS A 59 -9.10 20.65 -1.93
C HIS A 59 -8.51 19.24 -1.92
N GLU A 60 -9.38 18.24 -1.83
CA GLU A 60 -9.00 16.83 -1.85
C GLU A 60 -9.45 16.17 -3.16
N ARG A 61 -8.63 15.23 -3.64
CA ARG A 61 -8.89 14.47 -4.86
C ARG A 61 -8.43 13.04 -4.71
N VAL A 62 -9.19 12.10 -5.28
CA VAL A 62 -8.78 10.69 -5.35
C VAL A 62 -7.64 10.54 -6.36
N VAL A 63 -6.57 9.88 -5.94
CA VAL A 63 -5.45 9.44 -6.78
C VAL A 63 -5.72 8.02 -7.28
N ALA A 64 -6.12 7.11 -6.40
CA ALA A 64 -6.41 5.74 -6.79
C ALA A 64 -7.60 5.20 -5.98
N ASP A 65 -8.68 4.87 -6.69
CA ASP A 65 -9.85 4.18 -6.14
C ASP A 65 -9.74 2.67 -6.45
N PRO A 66 -9.74 1.79 -5.45
CA PRO A 66 -9.75 0.35 -5.69
C PRO A 66 -10.90 -0.14 -6.58
N THR A 67 -12.05 0.52 -6.54
CA THR A 67 -13.22 0.17 -7.34
C THR A 67 -12.97 0.39 -8.83
N ASP A 68 -12.29 1.49 -9.17
CA ASP A 68 -11.94 1.83 -10.55
C ASP A 68 -10.79 0.95 -11.09
N LEU A 69 -9.94 0.45 -10.20
CA LEU A 69 -8.82 -0.44 -10.52
C LEU A 69 -9.21 -1.92 -10.59
N GLY A 70 -10.51 -2.23 -10.42
CA GLY A 70 -11.02 -3.59 -10.44
C GLY A 70 -10.52 -4.42 -9.27
N GLY A 71 -10.49 -3.85 -8.06
CA GLY A 71 -10.22 -4.58 -6.82
C GLY A 71 -11.23 -5.71 -6.60
N ASP A 72 -10.75 -6.81 -6.03
CA ASP A 72 -11.59 -7.98 -5.73
C ASP A 72 -12.48 -7.71 -4.51
N ASP A 73 -13.66 -8.33 -4.48
CA ASP A 73 -14.53 -8.30 -3.31
C ASP A 73 -13.80 -8.96 -2.12
N PRO A 74 -13.57 -8.25 -1.00
CA PRO A 74 -12.92 -8.80 0.18
C PRO A 74 -13.60 -10.06 0.72
N ALA A 75 -14.90 -10.21 0.48
CA ALA A 75 -15.68 -11.39 0.87
C ALA A 75 -15.27 -12.66 0.11
N LEU A 76 -14.58 -12.53 -1.04
CA LEU A 76 -14.18 -13.65 -1.91
C LEU A 76 -12.70 -14.04 -1.79
N LEU A 77 -11.91 -13.37 -0.94
CA LEU A 77 -10.48 -13.65 -0.78
C LEU A 77 -10.20 -15.10 -0.31
N PRO A 78 -9.25 -15.82 -0.92
CA PRO A 78 -8.83 -17.15 -0.45
C PRO A 78 -8.30 -17.14 0.99
N GLU A 79 -8.45 -18.26 1.71
CA GLU A 79 -8.05 -18.41 3.12
C GLU A 79 -6.55 -18.13 3.36
N ALA A 80 -5.69 -18.49 2.41
CA ALA A 80 -4.26 -18.24 2.48
C ALA A 80 -3.94 -16.72 2.47
N GLU A 81 -4.69 -15.95 1.70
CA GLU A 81 -4.57 -14.50 1.61
C GLU A 81 -5.16 -13.83 2.87
N ARG A 82 -6.30 -14.32 3.39
CA ARG A 82 -6.84 -13.85 4.67
C ARG A 82 -5.88 -14.10 5.83
N SER A 83 -5.32 -15.29 5.93
CA SER A 83 -4.33 -15.67 6.96
C SER A 83 -3.03 -14.86 6.84
N ARG A 84 -2.69 -14.39 5.64
CA ARG A 84 -1.57 -13.46 5.43
C ARG A 84 -1.93 -12.07 5.92
N ARG A 85 -3.07 -11.51 5.49
CA ARG A 85 -3.56 -10.19 5.92
C ARG A 85 -3.67 -10.10 7.44
N GLU A 86 -4.18 -11.14 8.09
CA GLU A 86 -4.23 -11.24 9.56
C GLU A 86 -2.84 -11.22 10.20
N ARG A 87 -1.87 -11.98 9.65
CA ARG A 87 -0.48 -12.02 10.16
C ARG A 87 0.25 -10.69 10.01
N PHE A 88 -0.06 -9.91 8.98
CA PHE A 88 0.56 -8.60 8.72
C PHE A 88 -0.28 -7.41 9.22
N ARG A 89 -1.37 -7.67 9.95
CA ARG A 89 -2.34 -6.66 10.45
C ARG A 89 -2.89 -5.75 9.35
N GLU A 90 -3.02 -6.25 8.12
CA GLU A 90 -3.77 -5.58 7.04
C GLU A 90 -5.27 -5.78 7.28
N SER A 91 -5.80 -5.15 8.33
CA SER A 91 -7.23 -5.27 8.65
C SER A 91 -8.10 -4.45 7.69
N GLY A 92 -7.55 -3.56 6.86
CA GLY A 92 -8.28 -2.70 5.92
C GLY A 92 -8.60 -3.39 4.58
N SER A 93 -9.67 -2.94 3.91
CA SER A 93 -9.92 -3.29 2.51
C SER A 93 -9.35 -2.19 1.59
N GLY A 94 -9.06 -2.51 0.33
CA GLY A 94 -8.50 -1.55 -0.63
C GLY A 94 -7.00 -1.31 -0.45
N ILE A 95 -6.56 -0.07 -0.64
CA ILE A 95 -5.16 0.35 -0.49
C ILE A 95 -4.86 0.52 1.00
N VAL A 96 -4.09 -0.39 1.56
CA VAL A 96 -3.78 -0.42 3.00
C VAL A 96 -2.45 0.20 3.37
N ALA A 97 -1.54 0.35 2.41
CA ALA A 97 -0.25 1.02 2.53
C ALA A 97 0.22 1.51 1.15
N TYR A 98 1.09 2.52 1.14
CA TYR A 98 1.77 3.00 -0.06
C TYR A 98 3.20 3.44 0.27
N ASP A 99 4.02 3.57 -0.77
CA ASP A 99 5.31 4.26 -0.71
C ASP A 99 5.35 5.33 -1.81
N ALA A 100 6.16 6.37 -1.64
CA ALA A 100 6.18 7.51 -2.54
C ALA A 100 7.55 8.19 -2.55
N LEU A 101 7.81 8.96 -3.60
CA LEU A 101 8.96 9.88 -3.67
C LEU A 101 8.83 11.00 -2.64
N GLY A 102 9.94 11.69 -2.32
CA GLY A 102 9.96 12.78 -1.33
C GLY A 102 9.09 13.99 -1.73
N ASP A 103 8.96 14.25 -3.02
CA ASP A 103 8.08 15.27 -3.59
C ASP A 103 6.61 14.79 -3.75
N LEU A 104 6.36 13.50 -3.45
CA LEU A 104 5.07 12.82 -3.66
C LEU A 104 4.54 12.91 -5.10
N SER A 105 5.39 13.13 -6.10
CA SER A 105 5.00 13.17 -7.52
C SER A 105 4.67 11.79 -8.07
N ARG A 106 5.20 10.74 -7.43
CA ARG A 106 4.86 9.34 -7.71
C ARG A 106 4.66 8.56 -6.42
N ALA A 107 3.68 7.66 -6.44
CA ALA A 107 3.39 6.74 -5.36
C ALA A 107 3.16 5.32 -5.89
N CYS A 108 3.66 4.31 -5.20
CA CYS A 108 3.35 2.91 -5.48
C CYS A 108 2.55 2.29 -4.34
N PHE A 109 1.69 1.35 -4.67
CA PHE A 109 0.88 0.61 -3.72
C PHE A 109 0.54 -0.78 -4.26
N VAL A 110 0.00 -1.62 -3.38
CA VAL A 110 -0.52 -2.94 -3.74
C VAL A 110 -2.03 -2.95 -3.52
N LEU A 111 -2.73 -3.57 -4.46
CA LEU A 111 -4.15 -3.87 -4.35
C LEU A 111 -4.37 -5.31 -4.84
N ASP A 112 -4.89 -6.16 -3.95
CA ASP A 112 -5.16 -7.58 -4.22
C ASP A 112 -3.99 -8.33 -4.85
N GLY A 113 -2.79 -8.14 -4.30
CA GLY A 113 -1.56 -8.80 -4.77
C GLY A 113 -0.99 -8.24 -6.08
N ARG A 114 -1.63 -7.23 -6.68
CA ARG A 114 -1.12 -6.51 -7.85
C ARG A 114 -0.37 -5.24 -7.45
N VAL A 115 0.65 -4.87 -8.22
CA VAL A 115 1.48 -3.68 -7.97
C VAL A 115 1.02 -2.55 -8.88
N PHE A 116 0.80 -1.36 -8.32
CA PHE A 116 0.42 -0.17 -9.05
C PHE A 116 1.42 0.97 -8.82
N LEU A 117 1.59 1.81 -9.84
CA LEU A 117 2.34 3.07 -9.77
C LEU A 117 1.43 4.20 -10.25
N ALA A 118 1.27 5.22 -9.39
CA ALA A 118 0.50 6.41 -9.67
C ALA A 118 1.42 7.60 -9.90
N GLU A 119 1.16 8.36 -10.97
CA GLU A 119 1.66 9.71 -11.17
C GLU A 119 0.66 10.71 -10.54
N VAL A 120 1.16 11.52 -9.63
CA VAL A 120 0.39 12.47 -8.85
C VAL A 120 0.64 13.87 -9.41
N PRO A 121 -0.39 14.57 -9.88
CA PRO A 121 -0.23 15.90 -10.44
C PRO A 121 0.18 16.90 -9.35
N ASP A 122 0.90 17.93 -9.76
CA ASP A 122 1.11 19.10 -8.92
C ASP A 122 -0.22 19.85 -8.75
N PRO A 123 -0.71 20.07 -7.51
CA PRO A 123 -1.94 20.82 -7.29
C PRO A 123 -1.95 22.23 -7.92
N ALA A 124 -0.80 22.89 -7.98
CA ALA A 124 -0.69 24.25 -8.50
C ALA A 124 -0.81 24.30 -10.03
N THR A 125 -0.28 23.30 -10.75
CA THR A 125 -0.38 23.23 -12.21
C THR A 125 -1.60 22.45 -12.68
N GLY A 126 -2.19 21.62 -11.81
CA GLY A 126 -3.21 20.66 -12.17
C GLY A 126 -2.66 19.52 -13.05
N GLY A 127 -3.58 18.74 -13.62
CA GLY A 127 -3.28 17.57 -14.46
C GLY A 127 -4.10 16.35 -14.08
N ASP A 128 -4.13 15.36 -14.96
CA ASP A 128 -4.79 14.08 -14.70
C ASP A 128 -3.92 13.19 -13.82
N VAL A 129 -4.57 12.33 -13.02
CA VAL A 129 -3.86 11.27 -12.30
C VAL A 129 -3.76 10.11 -13.27
N LEU A 130 -2.58 9.51 -13.34
CA LEU A 130 -2.34 8.33 -14.14
C LEU A 130 -1.95 7.20 -13.20
N VAL A 131 -2.67 6.08 -13.26
CA VAL A 131 -2.36 4.89 -12.49
C VAL A 131 -2.08 3.76 -13.46
N ALA A 132 -0.91 3.15 -13.34
CA ALA A 132 -0.51 2.00 -14.15
C ALA A 132 -0.33 0.77 -13.28
N GLU A 133 -0.94 -0.35 -13.68
CA GLU A 133 -0.58 -1.65 -13.14
C GLU A 133 0.78 -2.08 -13.68
N LEU A 134 1.67 -2.52 -12.79
CA LEU A 134 2.99 -3.05 -13.13
C LEU A 134 2.94 -4.57 -13.11
N ALA A 135 3.72 -5.20 -14.00
CA ALA A 135 3.85 -6.64 -14.05
C ALA A 135 4.30 -7.19 -12.68
N CYS A 136 3.66 -8.23 -12.19
CA CYS A 136 4.00 -8.88 -10.93
C CYS A 136 3.52 -10.34 -10.90
N THR A 137 3.81 -11.04 -9.80
CA THR A 137 3.42 -12.44 -9.58
C THR A 137 1.99 -12.64 -9.10
N GLY A 138 1.25 -11.57 -8.79
CA GLY A 138 -0.14 -11.62 -8.32
C GLY A 138 -0.32 -11.86 -6.82
N ASP A 139 0.76 -11.92 -6.05
CA ASP A 139 0.78 -12.08 -4.59
C ASP A 139 1.67 -11.01 -3.91
N ALA A 140 1.79 -9.84 -4.53
CA ALA A 140 2.68 -8.78 -4.10
C ALA A 140 2.36 -8.25 -2.69
N PHE A 141 3.39 -7.72 -2.04
CA PHE A 141 3.36 -7.10 -0.73
C PHE A 141 4.42 -6.01 -0.61
N ASP A 142 4.24 -5.10 0.35
CA ASP A 142 5.26 -4.15 0.79
C ASP A 142 5.95 -3.44 -0.40
N PRO A 143 5.22 -2.79 -1.31
CA PRO A 143 5.80 -2.16 -2.48
C PRO A 143 6.67 -0.97 -2.05
N ARG A 144 7.84 -0.83 -2.66
CA ARG A 144 8.78 0.28 -2.41
C ARG A 144 9.29 0.86 -3.72
N ILE A 145 8.99 2.13 -3.95
CA ILE A 145 9.45 2.86 -5.12
C ILE A 145 10.94 3.19 -4.98
N SER A 146 11.69 3.04 -6.07
CA SER A 146 13.10 3.45 -6.13
C SER A 146 13.24 4.97 -6.02
N PRO A 147 14.37 5.50 -5.54
CA PRO A 147 14.56 6.95 -5.39
C PRO A 147 14.44 7.75 -6.69
N ASP A 148 14.71 7.12 -7.84
CA ASP A 148 14.54 7.71 -9.18
C ASP A 148 13.11 7.58 -9.73
N GLY A 149 12.21 6.91 -9.01
CA GLY A 149 10.82 6.71 -9.40
C GLY A 149 10.60 5.75 -10.57
N ALA A 150 11.63 5.02 -11.01
CA ALA A 150 11.58 4.20 -12.22
C ALA A 150 11.18 2.73 -11.98
N SER A 151 11.39 2.22 -10.77
CA SER A 151 11.16 0.83 -10.41
C SER A 151 10.45 0.69 -9.07
N VAL A 152 9.79 -0.45 -8.87
CA VAL A 152 9.16 -0.81 -7.61
C VAL A 152 9.69 -2.17 -7.17
N THR A 153 10.26 -2.26 -5.98
CA THR A 153 10.47 -3.55 -5.31
C THR A 153 9.23 -3.98 -4.57
N TYR A 154 9.01 -5.28 -4.49
CA TYR A 154 7.90 -5.84 -3.72
C TYR A 154 8.27 -7.25 -3.24
N VAL A 155 7.61 -7.71 -2.19
CA VAL A 155 7.76 -9.07 -1.67
C VAL A 155 6.69 -9.97 -2.28
N SER A 156 7.06 -11.19 -2.67
CA SER A 156 6.18 -12.25 -3.16
C SER A 156 6.66 -13.59 -2.61
N GLY A 157 5.80 -14.27 -1.86
CA GLY A 157 6.18 -15.44 -1.06
C GLY A 157 7.46 -15.21 -0.25
N PRO A 158 8.50 -16.07 -0.39
CA PRO A 158 9.77 -15.91 0.31
C PRO A 158 10.77 -15.00 -0.44
N SER A 159 10.37 -14.33 -1.53
CA SER A 159 11.28 -13.62 -2.44
C SER A 159 11.05 -12.11 -2.43
N LEU A 160 12.13 -11.36 -2.62
CA LEU A 160 12.10 -9.96 -3.00
C LEU A 160 12.24 -9.84 -4.52
N ARG A 161 11.36 -9.07 -5.13
CA ARG A 161 11.24 -8.88 -6.58
C ARG A 161 11.33 -7.39 -6.93
N ILE A 162 11.55 -7.10 -8.20
CA ILE A 162 11.55 -5.76 -8.77
C ILE A 162 10.75 -5.76 -10.06
N THR A 163 9.97 -4.71 -10.28
CA THR A 163 9.20 -4.46 -11.50
C THR A 163 9.32 -3.00 -11.94
N GLY A 164 9.00 -2.72 -13.20
CA GLY A 164 9.14 -1.43 -13.87
C GLY A 164 9.19 -1.61 -15.39
N SER A 165 9.81 -0.68 -16.10
CA SER A 165 9.96 -0.73 -17.57
C SER A 165 10.74 -1.98 -18.05
N GLY A 166 11.64 -2.50 -17.22
CA GLY A 166 12.38 -3.75 -17.49
C GLY A 166 11.58 -5.03 -17.25
N GLY A 167 10.30 -4.93 -16.87
CA GLY A 167 9.45 -6.06 -16.50
C GLY A 167 9.72 -6.59 -15.09
N ASP A 168 8.97 -7.62 -14.72
CA ASP A 168 9.08 -8.27 -13.42
C ASP A 168 10.24 -9.28 -13.37
N ARG A 169 11.06 -9.20 -12.33
CA ARG A 169 12.10 -10.20 -12.05
C ARG A 169 12.36 -10.35 -10.57
N ARG A 170 12.78 -11.55 -10.17
CA ARG A 170 13.27 -11.80 -8.82
C ARG A 170 14.63 -11.13 -8.61
N LEU A 171 14.78 -10.39 -7.51
CA LEU A 171 16.08 -9.88 -7.05
C LEU A 171 16.79 -10.95 -6.22
N ILE A 172 16.10 -11.44 -5.20
CA ILE A 172 16.60 -12.46 -4.29
C ILE A 172 15.44 -13.33 -3.80
N GLY A 173 15.73 -14.60 -3.56
CA GLY A 173 14.77 -15.59 -3.08
C GLY A 173 15.37 -16.98 -3.20
N GLY A 174 15.06 -17.88 -2.29
CA GLY A 174 15.83 -19.12 -2.16
C GLY A 174 15.14 -20.23 -1.38
N VAL A 175 15.61 -21.44 -1.68
CA VAL A 175 15.04 -22.80 -1.64
C VAL A 175 14.44 -23.35 -0.33
N SER A 176 14.47 -22.63 0.79
CA SER A 176 13.96 -23.14 2.07
C SER A 176 12.59 -22.53 2.41
N PRO A 177 11.60 -23.33 2.85
CA PRO A 177 10.31 -22.80 3.31
C PRO A 177 10.41 -21.94 4.57
N THR A 178 11.57 -21.92 5.24
CA THR A 178 11.79 -21.20 6.51
C THR A 178 12.50 -19.85 6.36
N VAL A 179 12.91 -19.46 5.14
CA VAL A 179 13.65 -18.22 4.90
C VAL A 179 12.84 -17.31 3.99
N SER A 180 12.59 -16.09 4.45
CA SER A 180 11.92 -15.04 3.67
C SER A 180 12.83 -13.82 3.51
N TRP A 181 12.88 -13.26 2.32
CA TRP A 181 13.65 -12.06 2.02
C TRP A 181 12.74 -10.83 1.91
N GLY A 182 13.16 -9.70 2.48
CA GLY A 182 12.47 -8.42 2.33
C GLY A 182 11.24 -8.19 3.22
N SER A 183 10.86 -9.16 4.06
CA SER A 183 9.78 -9.05 5.04
C SER A 183 10.35 -8.83 6.45
N ALA A 184 9.68 -8.00 7.26
CA ALA A 184 9.99 -7.90 8.68
C ALA A 184 9.38 -9.10 9.43
N GLU A 185 10.14 -9.72 10.33
CA GLU A 185 9.60 -10.80 11.16
C GLU A 185 8.53 -10.30 12.15
N PHE A 186 7.68 -11.22 12.60
CA PHE A 186 6.53 -10.96 13.46
C PHE A 186 6.91 -10.23 14.76
N LEU A 187 7.98 -10.64 15.45
CA LEU A 187 8.44 -9.96 16.68
C LEU A 187 8.96 -8.53 16.42
N ALA A 188 9.66 -8.29 15.32
CA ALA A 188 10.11 -6.95 14.95
C ALA A 188 8.93 -6.02 14.59
N ALA A 189 7.87 -6.56 14.00
CA ALA A 189 6.65 -5.82 13.70
C ALA A 189 5.78 -5.57 14.95
N GLU A 190 5.72 -6.50 15.91
CA GLU A 190 4.90 -6.37 17.13
C GLU A 190 5.57 -5.56 18.24
N GLU A 191 6.88 -5.75 18.49
CA GLU A 191 7.56 -5.10 19.63
C GLU A 191 8.41 -3.88 19.26
N MET A 192 8.91 -3.81 18.02
CA MET A 192 9.86 -2.76 17.61
C MET A 192 9.25 -1.70 16.67
N GLY A 193 7.96 -1.82 16.33
CA GLY A 193 7.29 -0.93 15.38
C GLY A 193 7.87 -0.97 13.96
N ARG A 194 8.64 -2.02 13.60
CA ARG A 194 9.31 -2.14 12.32
C ARG A 194 8.51 -3.06 11.39
N SER A 195 7.68 -2.47 10.53
CA SER A 195 6.89 -3.19 9.52
C SER A 195 7.59 -3.41 8.18
N ARG A 196 8.79 -2.83 7.98
CA ARG A 196 9.57 -2.86 6.74
C ARG A 196 10.74 -3.85 6.82
N GLY A 197 10.96 -4.66 5.78
CA GLY A 197 12.05 -5.64 5.71
C GLY A 197 13.12 -5.38 4.64
N HIS A 198 12.97 -4.36 3.79
CA HIS A 198 13.95 -3.98 2.78
C HIS A 198 14.02 -2.46 2.55
N TRP A 199 15.18 -1.97 2.09
CA TRP A 199 15.42 -0.56 1.84
C TRP A 199 16.21 -0.35 0.55
N TRP A 200 15.77 0.62 -0.26
CA TRP A 200 16.58 1.14 -1.34
C TRP A 200 17.80 1.88 -0.78
N SER A 201 18.96 1.73 -1.41
CA SER A 201 20.07 2.67 -1.20
C SER A 201 19.63 4.06 -1.65
N PRO A 202 20.01 5.13 -0.91
CA PRO A 202 19.79 6.50 -1.33
C PRO A 202 20.58 6.88 -2.60
N GLU A 203 21.65 6.14 -2.92
CA GLU A 203 22.37 6.25 -4.20
C GLU A 203 21.90 5.16 -5.18
N VAL A 204 21.61 5.57 -6.42
CA VAL A 204 20.74 4.93 -7.44
C VAL A 204 21.22 3.56 -7.98
N THR A 205 21.78 2.64 -7.19
CA THR A 205 22.27 1.37 -7.76
C THR A 205 22.22 0.12 -6.87
N THR A 206 21.88 0.20 -5.57
CA THR A 206 21.89 -1.00 -4.73
C THR A 206 20.66 -1.06 -3.79
N SER A 207 19.96 -2.18 -3.70
CA SER A 207 19.03 -2.41 -2.59
C SER A 207 19.79 -3.13 -1.48
N TRP A 208 19.62 -2.70 -0.22
CA TRP A 208 20.23 -3.35 0.94
C TRP A 208 19.16 -4.15 1.70
N TRP A 209 19.49 -5.36 2.13
CA TRP A 209 18.59 -6.26 2.87
C TRP A 209 19.30 -6.96 4.03
N HIS A 210 18.54 -7.34 5.04
CA HIS A 210 19.02 -8.14 6.17
C HIS A 210 18.74 -9.63 5.96
N GLU A 211 19.73 -10.47 6.28
CA GLU A 211 19.64 -11.93 6.31
C GLU A 211 19.59 -12.41 7.77
N TRP A 212 18.72 -13.37 8.11
CA TRP A 212 18.72 -14.04 9.41
C TRP A 212 18.56 -15.56 9.24
N THR A 213 19.28 -16.30 10.06
CA THR A 213 19.18 -17.76 10.21
C THR A 213 18.88 -18.09 11.67
N TRP A 214 17.91 -18.98 11.91
CA TRP A 214 17.65 -19.53 13.25
C TRP A 214 18.56 -20.75 13.49
N PRO A 215 19.26 -20.85 14.63
CA PRO A 215 19.77 -22.13 15.09
C PRO A 215 18.60 -23.02 15.57
N ARG A 216 18.74 -24.33 15.37
CA ARG A 216 17.79 -25.35 15.83
C ARG A 216 17.60 -25.35 17.33
#